data_AF-A0A4Y2ADK6-F1
#
_entry.id   AF-A0A4Y2ADK6-F1
#
_cell.length_a   1.000
_cell.length_b   1.000
_cell.length_c   1.000
_cell.angle_alpha   90.00
_cell.angle_beta   90.00
_cell.angle_gamma   90.00
#
_symmetry.space_group_name_H-M   'P 1'
#
loop_
_entity.id
_entity.type
_entity.pdbx_description
1 polymer ?
#
loop_
_entity_poly.entity_id
_entity_poly.type
_entity_poly.pdbx_seq_one_letter_code
_entity_poly.pdbx_strand_id
1 'polypeptide(L)'
;MLCDYDDKISFILRQDCPPNSKDFRAEQCTRFNSVQYKGKYYSWIPYHNTQTPCELNCMPKGGNFYARLDRRVIDGTRCRDDGSFDVCVDGQCMVRNTFPE
;
A
#
# COMPACT_ATOMS: atom_id res chain seq x y z
N MET A 1 12.48 -2.23 0.38
CA MET A 1 11.86 -2.57 -0.90
C MET A 1 11.84 -1.28 -1.70
N LEU A 2 12.67 -1.16 -2.75
CA LEU A 2 12.65 -0.01 -3.67
C LEU A 2 12.63 -0.56 -5.09
N CYS A 3 11.66 -0.09 -5.86
CA CYS A 3 11.50 -0.38 -7.28
C CYS A 3 12.43 0.52 -8.06
N ASP A 4 13.20 -0.07 -8.98
CA ASP A 4 13.85 0.68 -10.05
C ASP A 4 12.86 0.87 -11.21
N TYR A 5 13.20 1.71 -12.18
CA TYR A 5 12.44 1.89 -13.44
C TYR A 5 12.31 0.58 -14.26
N ASP A 6 13.04 -0.47 -13.88
CA ASP A 6 13.05 -1.81 -14.47
C ASP A 6 12.71 -2.95 -13.46
N ASP A 7 11.98 -2.67 -12.38
CA ASP A 7 11.40 -3.70 -11.47
C ASP A 7 12.40 -4.74 -10.88
N LYS A 8 13.69 -4.39 -10.71
CA LYS A 8 14.66 -5.26 -10.02
C LYS A 8 14.93 -4.79 -8.59
N ILE A 9 14.93 -5.74 -7.65
CA ILE A 9 15.30 -5.50 -6.24
C ILE A 9 16.82 -5.38 -6.14
N SER A 10 17.32 -4.15 -5.95
CA SER A 10 18.73 -3.85 -5.64
C SER A 10 18.86 -3.31 -4.21
N PHE A 11 19.89 -3.77 -3.49
CA PHE A 11 20.07 -3.56 -2.05
C PHE A 11 20.80 -2.25 -1.65
N ILE A 12 21.17 -1.36 -2.57
CA ILE A 12 22.09 -0.25 -2.25
C ILE A 12 21.59 1.12 -2.76
N LEU A 13 21.12 1.93 -1.79
CA LEU A 13 21.21 3.41 -1.62
C LEU A 13 19.90 4.03 -1.11
N ARG A 14 20.03 4.73 0.04
CA ARG A 14 19.04 5.67 0.57
C ARG A 14 18.93 6.87 -0.38
N GLN A 15 18.19 6.75 -1.47
CA GLN A 15 17.59 7.92 -2.11
C GLN A 15 16.12 7.92 -1.71
N ASP A 16 15.71 9.01 -1.05
CA ASP A 16 14.30 9.31 -0.90
C ASP A 16 13.65 9.21 -2.29
N CYS A 17 12.61 8.38 -2.39
CA CYS A 17 11.91 8.20 -3.64
C CYS A 17 11.50 9.59 -4.18
N PRO A 18 11.48 9.80 -5.51
CA PRO A 18 11.08 11.08 -6.08
C PRO A 18 9.78 11.57 -5.42
N PRO A 19 9.54 12.88 -5.26
CA PRO A 19 8.29 13.39 -4.68
C PRO A 19 7.01 12.93 -5.41
N ASN A 20 7.15 12.31 -6.59
CA ASN A 20 6.10 11.63 -7.36
C ASN A 20 6.11 10.10 -7.24
N SER A 21 6.83 9.53 -6.26
CA SER A 21 6.80 8.09 -6.02
C SER A 21 5.38 7.69 -5.69
N LYS A 22 4.82 6.82 -6.53
CA LYS A 22 3.43 6.39 -6.39
C LYS A 22 3.30 5.69 -5.04
N ASP A 23 2.26 6.05 -4.31
CA ASP A 23 1.87 5.31 -3.11
C ASP A 23 1.67 3.84 -3.51
N PHE A 24 2.54 2.97 -2.99
CA PHE A 24 2.54 1.55 -3.31
C PHE A 24 1.21 0.87 -2.92
N ARG A 25 0.49 1.44 -1.94
CA ARG A 25 -0.88 1.01 -1.60
C ARG A 25 -1.87 1.40 -2.69
N ALA A 26 -1.72 2.57 -3.31
CA ALA A 26 -2.57 3.01 -4.43
C ALA A 26 -2.41 2.09 -5.63
N GLU A 27 -1.19 1.68 -5.96
CA GLU A 27 -0.96 0.70 -7.02
C GLU A 27 -1.67 -0.62 -6.74
N GLN A 28 -1.60 -1.12 -5.50
CA GLN A 28 -2.31 -2.32 -5.08
C GLN A 28 -3.83 -2.18 -5.21
N CYS A 29 -4.42 -1.04 -4.83
CA CYS A 29 -5.86 -0.78 -5.05
C CYS A 29 -6.21 -0.75 -6.55
N THR A 30 -5.41 -0.08 -7.39
CA THR A 30 -5.72 0.04 -8.82
C THR A 30 -5.71 -1.28 -9.59
N ARG A 31 -5.02 -2.32 -9.09
CA ARG A 31 -5.09 -3.69 -9.63
C ARG A 31 -6.52 -4.26 -9.65
N PHE A 32 -7.40 -3.76 -8.78
CA PHE A 32 -8.80 -4.18 -8.71
C PHE A 32 -9.74 -3.33 -9.59
N ASN A 33 -9.23 -2.33 -10.33
CA ASN A 33 -10.08 -1.51 -11.21
C ASN A 33 -10.72 -2.31 -12.35
N SER A 34 -10.03 -3.37 -12.80
CA SER A 34 -10.51 -4.32 -13.82
C SER A 34 -11.27 -5.51 -13.24
N VAL A 35 -11.52 -5.53 -11.92
CA VAL A 35 -12.26 -6.59 -11.22
C VAL A 35 -13.60 -6.04 -10.74
N GLN A 36 -14.68 -6.77 -10.99
CA GLN A 36 -16.00 -6.36 -10.51
C GLN A 36 -16.13 -6.58 -9.00
N TYR A 37 -16.58 -5.54 -8.29
CA TYR A 37 -17.04 -5.65 -6.90
C TYR A 37 -18.54 -5.47 -6.86
N LYS A 38 -19.27 -6.48 -6.39
CA LYS A 38 -20.74 -6.50 -6.39
C LYS A 38 -21.35 -6.14 -7.75
N GLY A 39 -20.76 -6.66 -8.84
CA GLY A 39 -21.24 -6.48 -10.22
C GLY A 39 -20.91 -5.14 -10.88
N LYS A 40 -20.06 -4.29 -10.27
CA LYS A 40 -19.64 -3.01 -10.83
C LYS A 40 -18.12 -2.86 -10.81
N TYR A 41 -17.60 -2.14 -11.80
CA TYR A 41 -16.20 -1.69 -11.81
C TYR A 41 -16.09 -0.36 -11.09
N TYR A 42 -14.97 -0.17 -10.40
CA TYR A 42 -14.68 1.07 -9.66
C TYR A 42 -13.24 1.49 -9.94
N SER A 43 -13.00 2.80 -9.89
CA SER A 43 -11.64 3.32 -9.71
C SER A 43 -11.35 3.37 -8.23
N TRP A 44 -10.49 2.49 -7.74
CA TRP A 44 -10.15 2.36 -6.33
C TRP A 44 -9.02 3.29 -5.91
N ILE A 45 -9.16 3.89 -4.74
CA ILE A 45 -8.12 4.66 -4.04
C ILE A 45 -7.86 4.06 -2.65
N PRO A 46 -6.67 4.23 -2.07
CA PRO A 46 -6.35 3.75 -0.73
C PRO A 46 -7.32 4.23 0.34
N TYR A 47 -7.64 3.34 1.28
CA TYR A 47 -8.26 3.70 2.55
C TYR A 47 -7.39 3.20 3.70
N HIS A 48 -6.86 4.14 4.50
CA HIS A 48 -6.00 3.83 5.64
C HIS A 48 -6.85 3.57 6.91
N ASN A 49 -7.11 2.29 7.19
CA ASN A 49 -7.80 1.88 8.42
C ASN A 49 -6.82 1.87 9.60
N THR A 50 -7.14 2.58 10.69
CA THR A 50 -6.29 2.62 11.90
C THR A 50 -6.29 1.32 12.69
N GLN A 51 -7.36 0.51 12.59
CA GLN A 51 -7.49 -0.77 13.30
C GLN A 51 -6.78 -1.90 12.54
N THR A 52 -6.85 -1.89 11.21
CA THR A 52 -6.25 -2.91 10.33
C THR A 52 -5.35 -2.29 9.26
N PRO A 53 -4.24 -1.64 9.66
CA PRO A 53 -3.41 -0.83 8.74
C PRO A 53 -2.74 -1.65 7.64
N CYS A 54 -2.56 -2.95 7.83
CA CYS A 54 -1.90 -3.83 6.87
C CYS A 54 -2.85 -4.68 6.04
N GLU A 55 -4.17 -4.51 6.18
CA GLU A 55 -5.14 -5.01 5.20
C GLU A 55 -5.20 -4.06 3.99
N LEU A 56 -5.51 -4.61 2.80
CA LEU A 56 -5.74 -3.77 1.62
C LEU A 56 -7.20 -3.31 1.59
N ASN A 57 -7.44 -2.21 2.30
CA ASN A 57 -8.72 -1.50 2.25
C ASN A 57 -8.67 -0.38 1.19
N CYS A 58 -9.69 -0.32 0.33
CA CYS A 58 -9.80 0.66 -0.74
C CYS A 58 -11.20 1.27 -0.79
N MET A 59 -11.29 2.54 -1.19
CA MET A 59 -12.52 3.29 -1.38
C MET A 59 -12.71 3.58 -2.87
N PRO A 60 -13.94 3.54 -3.43
CA PRO A 60 -14.17 4.02 -4.78
C PRO A 60 -13.93 5.53 -4.84
N LYS A 61 -13.27 6.01 -5.89
CA LYS A 61 -13.09 7.45 -6.12
C LYS A 61 -14.46 8.13 -6.21
N GLY A 62 -14.72 9.08 -5.30
CA GLY A 62 -16.02 9.77 -5.18
C GLY A 62 -17.13 8.95 -4.51
N GLY A 63 -16.81 7.76 -3.98
CA GLY A 63 -17.72 6.94 -3.18
C GLY A 63 -17.67 7.28 -1.68
N ASN A 64 -18.55 6.64 -0.91
CA ASN A 64 -18.70 6.85 0.54
C ASN A 64 -18.56 5.55 1.35
N PHE A 65 -18.03 4.49 0.74
CA PHE A 65 -17.77 3.21 1.40
C PHE A 65 -16.34 2.76 1.13
N TYR A 66 -15.79 1.92 1.99
CA TYR A 66 -14.55 1.20 1.71
C TYR A 66 -14.84 -0.31 1.67
N ALA A 67 -13.95 -1.05 1.01
CA ALA A 67 -13.99 -2.50 0.93
C ALA A 67 -12.59 -3.05 1.18
N ARG A 68 -12.52 -4.19 1.88
CA ARG A 68 -11.30 -4.98 1.95
C ARG A 68 -11.15 -5.77 0.65
N LEU A 69 -10.21 -5.36 -0.20
CA LEU A 69 -9.97 -5.99 -1.50
C LEU A 69 -8.94 -7.13 -1.41
N ASP A 70 -8.05 -7.07 -0.42
CA ASP A 70 -7.13 -8.18 -0.10
C ASP A 70 -6.91 -8.27 1.42
N ARG A 71 -6.56 -9.47 1.90
CA ARG A 71 -6.28 -9.74 3.31
C ARG A 71 -5.05 -9.02 3.82
N ARG A 72 -4.07 -8.75 2.96
CA ARG A 72 -2.87 -8.01 3.31
C ARG A 72 -2.37 -7.15 2.16
N VAL A 73 -1.73 -6.05 2.49
CA VAL A 73 -0.88 -5.32 1.55
C VAL A 73 0.43 -6.08 1.31
N ILE A 74 1.12 -5.75 0.21
CA ILE A 74 2.45 -6.27 -0.09
C ILE A 74 3.43 -5.81 0.99
N ASP A 75 4.32 -6.69 1.42
CA ASP A 75 5.33 -6.39 2.43
C ASP A 75 6.16 -5.17 2.02
N GLY A 76 6.52 -4.31 2.97
CA GLY A 76 7.19 -3.03 2.71
C GLY A 76 6.26 -1.84 2.41
N THR A 77 4.95 -2.07 2.20
CA THR A 77 3.96 -0.97 2.10
C THR A 77 3.89 -0.20 3.42
N ARG A 78 3.79 1.13 3.38
CA ARG A 78 3.55 1.96 4.58
C ARG A 78 2.26 1.54 5.29
N CYS A 79 2.32 1.42 6.61
CA CYS A 79 1.13 1.08 7.40
C CYS A 79 0.09 2.22 7.40
N ARG A 80 0.57 3.45 7.51
CA ARG A 80 -0.21 4.66 7.80
C ARG A 80 0.24 5.80 6.89
N ASP A 81 -0.64 6.77 6.71
CA ASP A 81 -0.40 8.01 5.95
C ASP A 81 -0.09 9.19 6.89
N ASP A 82 0.57 8.89 8.02
CA ASP A 82 0.94 9.85 9.07
C ASP A 82 2.39 10.33 8.96
N GLY A 83 3.07 9.99 7.87
CA GLY A 83 4.50 10.25 7.66
C GLY A 83 5.43 9.27 8.40
N SER A 84 4.90 8.28 9.13
CA SER A 84 5.73 7.26 9.77
C SER A 84 6.48 6.40 8.73
N PHE A 85 7.65 5.89 9.13
CA PHE A 85 8.42 4.95 8.34
C PHE A 85 8.03 3.48 8.56
N ASP A 86 6.99 3.21 9.34
CA ASP A 86 6.53 1.85 9.65
C ASP A 86 5.98 1.16 8.41
N VAL A 87 6.27 -0.13 8.29
CA VAL A 87 5.93 -0.92 7.11
C VAL A 87 5.20 -2.19 7.49
N CYS A 88 4.32 -2.64 6.61
CA CYS A 88 3.64 -3.91 6.75
C CYS A 88 4.58 -5.05 6.38
N VAL A 89 4.66 -6.07 7.23
CA VAL A 89 5.37 -7.33 6.98
C VAL A 89 4.49 -8.46 7.51
N ASP A 90 4.15 -9.40 6.64
CA ASP A 90 3.27 -10.53 6.96
C ASP A 90 1.93 -10.10 7.60
N GLY A 91 1.37 -9.00 7.10
CA GLY A 91 0.11 -8.44 7.60
C GLY A 91 0.22 -7.74 8.97
N GLN A 92 1.41 -7.58 9.52
CA GLN A 92 1.66 -6.83 10.76
C GLN A 92 2.38 -5.52 10.49
N CYS A 93 2.03 -4.47 11.22
CA CYS A 93 2.73 -3.20 11.10
C CYS A 93 4.00 -3.22 11.96
N MET A 94 5.15 -3.19 11.30
CA MET A 94 6.46 -3.27 11.94
C MET A 94 7.11 -1.89 12.00
N VAL A 95 7.61 -1.52 13.18
CA VAL A 95 8.34 -0.26 13.37
C VAL A 95 9.73 -0.41 12.78
N ARG A 96 10.18 0.56 11.98
CA ARG A 96 11.51 0.46 11.32
C ARG A 96 12.67 0.18 12.30
N ASN A 97 12.55 0.65 13.54
CA ASN A 97 13.53 0.50 14.62
C ASN A 97 13.67 -0.95 15.13
N THR A 98 12.77 -1.85 14.71
CA THR A 98 12.76 -3.26 15.12
C THR A 98 13.53 -4.19 14.17
N PHE A 99 14.03 -3.67 13.05
CA PHE A 99 14.94 -4.42 12.18
C PHE A 99 16.39 -4.17 12.64
N PRO A 100 17.13 -5.20 13.10
CA PRO A 100 18.58 -5.05 13.31
C PRO A 100 19.24 -4.71 11.97
N GLU A 101 20.16 -3.75 11.99
CA GLU A 101 20.90 -3.27 10.81
C GLU A 101 21.65 -4.38 10.06
#